data_AF-A0ABD4Y618-F1
#
_entry.id   AF-A0ABD4Y618-F1
#
_cell.length_a   1.000
_cell.length_b   1.000
_cell.length_c   1.000
_cell.angle_alpha   90.00
_cell.angle_beta   90.00
_cell.angle_gamma   90.00
#
_symmetry.space_group_name_H-M   'P 1'
#
loop_
_entity.id
_entity.type
_entity.pdbx_description
1 polymer ?
#
loop_
_entity_poly.entity_id
_entity_poly.type
_entity_poly.pdbx_seq_one_letter_code
_entity_poly.pdbx_strand_id
1 'polypeptide(L)' 'PFEAACLGAWLHAAAGERLGPLGRGLAASDLIPVIRQLFEEQSPCLK' A
#
# COMPACT_ATOMS: atom_id res chain seq x y z
N PRO A 1 -18.69 1.13 -4.50
CA PRO A 1 -18.02 2.26 -3.78
C PRO A 1 -17.38 1.84 -2.44
N PHE A 2 -18.12 1.17 -1.57
CA PHE A 2 -17.66 0.78 -0.23
C PHE A 2 -16.45 -0.16 -0.27
N GLU A 3 -16.52 -1.28 -1.00
CA GLU A 3 -15.43 -2.26 -1.08
C GLU A 3 -14.11 -1.65 -1.59
N ALA A 4 -14.20 -0.79 -2.61
CA ALA A 4 -13.04 -0.07 -3.12
C ALA A 4 -12.41 0.87 -2.08
N ALA A 5 -13.24 1.54 -1.27
CA ALA A 5 -12.77 2.39 -0.17
C ALA A 5 -12.13 1.56 0.95
N CYS A 6 -12.73 0.42 1.31
CA CYS A 6 -12.16 -0.51 2.28
C CYS A 6 -10.80 -1.05 1.82
N LEU A 7 -10.69 -1.43 0.55
CA LEU A 7 -9.42 -1.86 -0.05
C LEU A 7 -8.38 -0.75 0.02
N GLY A 8 -8.74 0.49 -0.35
CA GLY A 8 -7.84 1.63 -0.27
C GLY A 8 -7.33 1.91 1.16
N ALA A 9 -8.22 1.86 2.15
CA ALA A 9 -7.86 2.04 3.55
C ALA A 9 -6.93 0.92 4.05
N TRP A 10 -7.22 -0.33 3.70
CA TRP A 10 -6.37 -1.47 4.05
C TRP A 10 -4.98 -1.37 3.42
N LEU A 11 -4.90 -1.04 2.12
CA LEU A 11 -3.62 -0.88 1.41
C LEU A 11 -2.75 0.20 2.04
N HIS A 12 -3.34 1.33 2.42
CA HIS A 12 -2.62 2.43 3.05
C HIS A 12 -2.09 2.02 4.45
N ALA A 13 -2.90 1.31 5.24
CA ALA A 13 -2.48 0.81 6.55
C ALA A 13 -1.38 -0.26 6.45
N ALA A 14 -1.56 -1.24 5.55
CA ALA A 14 -0.59 -2.32 5.32
C ALA A 14 0.76 -1.79 4.79
N ALA A 15 0.75 -0.81 3.89
CA ALA A 15 1.96 -0.15 3.43
C ALA A 15 2.68 0.59 4.57
N GLY A 16 1.93 1.28 5.43
CA GLY A 16 2.47 1.93 6.62
C GLY A 16 3.07 0.94 7.62
N GLU A 17 2.43 -0.21 7.84
CA GLU A 17 2.95 -1.28 8.69
C GLU A 17 4.27 -1.84 8.17
N ARG A 18 4.37 -2.15 6.86
CA ARG A 18 5.60 -2.67 6.23
C ARG A 18 6.77 -1.68 6.34
N LEU A 19 6.50 -0.37 6.26
CA LEU A 19 7.53 0.66 6.27
C LEU A 19 7.82 1.24 7.67
N GLY A 20 6.93 1.06 8.64
CA GLY A 20 7.10 1.51 10.03
C GLY A 20 8.43 1.12 10.69
N PRO A 21 8.96 -0.10 10.48
CA PRO A 21 10.28 -0.49 10.98
C PRO A 21 11.45 0.34 10.43
N LEU A 22 11.29 1.04 9.30
CA LEU A 22 12.35 1.81 8.64
C LEU A 22 12.61 3.18 9.28
N GLY A 23 11.82 3.60 10.28
CA GLY A 23 12.10 4.78 11.10
C GLY A 23 11.01 5.86 11.09
N ARG A 24 11.31 6.98 11.74
CA ARG A 24 10.32 7.94 12.27
C ARG A 24 9.84 9.01 11.28
N GLY A 25 10.01 8.80 9.98
CA GLY A 25 9.68 9.79 8.95
C GLY A 25 9.39 9.14 7.63
N LEU A 26 8.14 8.72 7.45
CA LEU A 26 7.66 8.32 6.13
C LEU A 26 7.07 9.52 5.43
N ALA A 27 7.64 9.88 4.28
CA ALA A 27 6.93 10.75 3.38
C ALA A 27 5.72 9.98 2.81
N ALA A 28 4.60 10.68 2.57
CA ALA A 28 3.44 10.06 1.96
C ALA A 28 3.78 9.42 0.60
N SER A 29 4.78 9.94 -0.11
CA SER A 29 5.31 9.39 -1.36
C SER A 29 5.91 7.99 -1.21
N ASP A 30 6.41 7.63 -0.02
CA ASP A 30 7.07 6.36 0.22
C ASP A 30 6.07 5.19 0.26
N LEU A 31 4.79 5.48 0.50
CA LEU A 31 3.71 4.47 0.51
C LEU A 31 3.37 4.00 -0.91
N ILE A 32 3.51 4.87 -1.93
CA ILE A 32 3.02 4.60 -3.29
C ILE A 32 3.66 3.33 -3.90
N PRO A 33 5.00 3.15 -3.85
CA PRO A 33 5.63 1.92 -4.37
C PRO A 33 5.16 0.65 -3.64
N VAL A 34 4.95 0.72 -2.32
CA VAL A 34 4.53 -0.44 -1.52
C VAL A 34 3.06 -0.79 -1.76
N ILE A 35 2.18 0.20 -1.91
CA ILE A 35 0.79 -0.01 -2.31
C ILE A 35 0.71 -0.69 -3.68
N ARG A 36 1.54 -0.26 -4.64
CA ARG A 36 1.60 -0.90 -5.95
C ARG A 36 2.04 -2.36 -5.84
N GLN A 37 3.09 -2.63 -5.06
CA GLN A 37 3.55 -4.01 -4.84
C GLN A 37 2.45 -4.88 -4.20
N LEU A 38 1.76 -4.40 -3.16
CA LEU A 38 0.64 -5.10 -2.52
C LEU A 38 -0.48 -5.44 -3.50
N PHE A 39 -0.78 -4.53 -4.44
CA PHE A 39 -1.74 -4.80 -5.51
C PHE A 39 -1.24 -5.87 -6.48
N GLU A 40 0.02 -5.77 -6.93
CA GLU A 40 0.62 -6.68 -7.90
C GLU A 40 0.79 -8.11 -7.34
N GLU A 41 0.99 -8.27 -6.03
CA GLU A 41 1.03 -9.58 -5.33
C GLU A 41 -0.29 -10.36 -5.51
N GLN A 42 -1.43 -9.67 -5.58
CA GLN A 42 -2.77 -10.30 -5.66
C GLN A 42 -3.34 -10.30 -7.09
N SER A 43 -3.07 -9.23 -7.84
CA SER A 43 -3.59 -9.00 -9.17
C SER A 43 -2.46 -8.45 -10.05
N PRO A 44 -1.55 -9.33 -10.52
CA PRO A 44 -0.40 -8.89 -11.30
C PRO A 44 -0.87 -8.19 -12.59
N CYS A 45 -0.21 -7.10 -12.94
CA CYS A 45 -0.38 -6.49 -14.25
C CYS A 45 0.24 -7.41 -15.31
N LEU A 46 -0.61 -8.17 -16.00
CA LEU A 46 -0.20 -8.95 -17.17
C LEU A 46 -0.11 -8.03 -18.39
N LYS A 47 0.88 -8.28 -19.25
CA LYS A 47 1.10 -7.54 -20.51
C LYS A 47 0.11 -7.94 -21.59
#